data_AF-A0A1Y5MVA5-F1
#
_entry.id   AF-A0A1Y5MVA5-F1
#
_cell.length_a   1.000
_cell.length_b   1.000
_cell.length_c   1.000
_cell.angle_alpha   90.00
_cell.angle_beta   90.00
_cell.angle_gamma   90.00
#
_symmetry.space_group_name_H-M   'P 1'
#
loop_
_entity.id
_entity.type
_entity.pdbx_description
1 polymer ?
#
loop_
_entity_poly.entity_id
_entity_poly.type
_entity_poly.pdbx_seq_one_letter_code
_entity_poly.pdbx_strand_id
1 'polypeptide(L)'
;MVLTNEDLLKEVSTRELQELSDFEGSGAVNQGIIDDSVNDALAYISSFIKLPQNPTPLLKDIGVNLTIIELKKRNNFPKEALNEQIEKMDTLLLKMANKKLPSQIEDDSAPRLGIRAFRHSEKKMDLKDLNG
;
A
#
# COMPACT_ATOMS: atom_id res chain seq x y z
N MET A 1 0.42 -10.31 -6.23
CA MET A 1 -0.50 -9.31 -5.68
C MET A 1 -1.77 -9.27 -6.50
N VAL A 2 -2.95 -9.30 -5.86
CA VAL A 2 -4.27 -9.21 -6.50
C VAL A 2 -5.01 -8.03 -5.87
N LEU A 3 -5.60 -7.17 -6.70
CA LEU A 3 -6.44 -6.05 -6.28
C LEU A 3 -7.87 -6.35 -6.73
N THR A 4 -8.86 -6.19 -5.86
CA THR A 4 -10.26 -6.45 -6.17
C THR A 4 -11.08 -5.15 -6.17
N ASN A 5 -12.29 -5.21 -6.71
CA ASN A 5 -13.22 -4.09 -6.62
C ASN A 5 -13.52 -3.70 -5.17
N GLU A 6 -13.56 -4.66 -4.24
CA GLU A 6 -13.73 -4.37 -2.80
C GLU A 6 -12.57 -3.55 -2.24
N ASP A 7 -11.36 -3.72 -2.78
CA ASP A 7 -10.22 -2.89 -2.38
C ASP A 7 -10.34 -1.48 -2.94
N LEU A 8 -10.77 -1.32 -4.20
CA LEU A 8 -11.02 -0.01 -4.80
C LEU A 8 -12.13 0.75 -4.07
N LEU A 9 -13.20 0.06 -3.68
CA LEU A 9 -14.36 0.62 -3.00
C LEU A 9 -14.08 1.11 -1.57
N LYS A 10 -12.91 0.81 -1.00
CA LYS A 10 -12.46 1.42 0.26
C LYS A 10 -12.02 2.88 0.09
N GLU A 11 -11.59 3.24 -1.12
CA GLU A 11 -11.05 4.57 -1.44
C GLU A 11 -12.02 5.42 -2.26
N VAL A 12 -12.88 4.79 -3.09
CA VAL A 12 -13.87 5.49 -3.91
C VAL A 12 -15.27 4.91 -3.73
N SER A 13 -16.30 5.73 -3.95
CA SER A 13 -17.68 5.24 -3.91
C SER A 13 -17.98 4.33 -5.13
N THR A 14 -19.01 3.49 -5.02
CA THR A 14 -19.49 2.68 -6.16
C THR A 14 -19.86 3.53 -7.36
N ARG A 15 -20.45 4.71 -7.11
CA ARG A 15 -20.81 5.67 -8.15
C ARG A 15 -19.56 6.23 -8.84
N GLU A 16 -18.57 6.65 -8.07
CA GLU A 16 -17.31 7.16 -8.63
C GLU A 16 -16.58 6.06 -9.43
N LEU A 17 -16.54 4.83 -8.93
CA LEU A 17 -15.93 3.71 -9.66
C LEU A 17 -16.65 3.42 -10.98
N GLN A 18 -17.97 3.52 -11.00
CA GLN A 18 -18.76 3.42 -12.22
C GLN A 18 -18.42 4.57 -13.17
N GLU A 19 -18.51 5.82 -12.73
CA GLU A 19 -18.22 7.00 -13.55
C GLU A 19 -16.79 6.95 -14.13
N LEU A 20 -15.82 6.44 -13.35
CA LEU A 20 -14.43 6.31 -13.78
C LEU A 20 -14.18 5.15 -14.74
N SER A 21 -15.02 4.11 -14.74
CA SER A 21 -14.85 2.95 -15.62
C SER A 21 -15.74 2.99 -16.87
N ASP A 22 -16.83 3.77 -16.84
CA ASP A 22 -17.85 3.80 -17.88
C ASP A 22 -17.60 4.87 -18.96
N PHE A 23 -16.60 4.63 -19.81
CA PHE A 23 -16.26 5.54 -20.93
C PHE A 23 -17.34 5.63 -22.01
N GLU A 24 -18.16 4.59 -22.14
CA GLU A 24 -19.19 4.48 -23.17
C GLU A 24 -20.55 5.01 -22.72
N GLY A 25 -20.70 5.40 -21.45
CA GLY A 25 -21.96 5.88 -20.89
C GLY A 25 -23.03 4.79 -20.78
N SER A 26 -22.61 3.54 -20.58
CA SER A 26 -23.48 2.37 -20.43
C SER A 26 -24.32 2.37 -19.15
N GLY A 27 -23.92 3.16 -18.15
CA GLY A 27 -24.53 3.18 -16.82
C GLY A 27 -24.13 2.00 -15.94
N ALA A 28 -23.07 1.27 -16.30
CA ALA A 28 -22.56 0.12 -15.56
C ALA A 28 -21.05 0.18 -15.38
N VAL A 29 -20.54 -0.50 -14.34
CA VAL A 29 -19.10 -0.64 -14.10
C VAL A 29 -18.48 -1.48 -15.22
N ASN A 30 -17.47 -0.96 -15.89
CA ASN A 30 -16.73 -1.69 -16.93
C ASN A 30 -15.51 -2.38 -16.31
N GLN A 31 -15.63 -3.70 -16.06
CA GLN A 31 -14.54 -4.47 -15.45
C GLN A 31 -13.29 -4.53 -16.34
N GLY A 32 -13.43 -4.54 -17.67
CA GLY A 32 -12.28 -4.58 -18.57
C GLY A 32 -11.37 -3.36 -18.41
N ILE A 33 -11.95 -2.18 -18.24
CA ILE A 33 -11.18 -0.95 -18.01
C ILE A 33 -10.55 -0.93 -16.61
N ILE A 34 -11.23 -1.47 -15.61
CA ILE A 34 -10.67 -1.64 -14.27
C ILE A 34 -9.47 -2.58 -14.33
N ASP A 35 -9.61 -3.74 -14.96
CA ASP A 35 -8.55 -4.76 -15.07
C ASP A 35 -7.33 -4.20 -15.81
N ASP A 36 -7.54 -3.45 -16.90
CA ASP A 36 -6.44 -2.78 -17.61
C ASP A 36 -5.74 -1.76 -16.72
N SER A 37 -6.49 -0.97 -15.96
CA SER A 37 -5.94 0.06 -15.06
C SER A 37 -5.20 -0.56 -13.87
N VAL A 38 -5.68 -1.70 -13.37
CA VAL A 38 -4.97 -2.53 -12.38
C VAL A 38 -3.65 -3.03 -12.96
N ASN A 39 -3.67 -3.54 -14.19
CA ASN A 39 -2.46 -4.03 -14.85
C ASN A 39 -1.42 -2.92 -15.07
N ASP A 40 -1.85 -1.73 -15.48
CA ASP A 40 -0.99 -0.56 -15.64
C ASP A 40 -0.35 -0.15 -14.29
N ALA A 41 -1.15 -0.10 -13.22
CA ALA A 41 -0.67 0.19 -11.87
C ALA A 41 0.31 -0.88 -11.35
N LEU A 42 0.02 -2.17 -11.59
CA LEU A 42 0.91 -3.27 -11.22
C LEU A 42 2.22 -3.25 -12.01
N ALA A 43 2.18 -2.92 -13.30
CA ALA A 43 3.36 -2.73 -14.14
C ALA A 43 4.20 -1.56 -13.64
N TYR A 44 3.56 -0.46 -13.24
CA TYR A 44 4.23 0.70 -12.65
C TYR A 44 4.98 0.31 -11.36
N ILE A 45 4.32 -0.35 -10.41
CA ILE A 45 4.95 -0.85 -9.17
C ILE A 45 6.11 -1.80 -9.49
N SER A 46 5.95 -2.65 -10.52
CA SER A 46 6.97 -3.61 -10.95
C SER A 46 8.26 -2.97 -11.43
N SER A 47 8.22 -1.69 -11.83
CA SER A 47 9.43 -0.93 -12.18
C SER A 47 10.30 -0.58 -10.96
N PHE A 48 9.73 -0.56 -9.75
CA PHE A 48 10.44 -0.28 -8.50
C PHE A 48 10.82 -1.55 -7.75
N ILE A 49 9.88 -2.50 -7.65
CA ILE A 49 10.02 -3.70 -6.83
C ILE A 49 9.41 -4.92 -7.53
N LYS A 50 9.94 -6.12 -7.22
CA LYS A 50 9.26 -7.36 -7.62
C LYS A 50 7.95 -7.51 -6.84
N LEU A 51 6.84 -7.69 -7.55
CA LEU A 51 5.53 -7.90 -6.93
C LEU A 51 5.54 -9.15 -6.04
N PRO A 52 5.25 -9.01 -4.73
CA PRO A 52 5.19 -10.15 -3.83
C PRO A 52 3.86 -10.91 -3.97
N GLN A 53 3.87 -12.16 -3.50
CA GLN A 53 2.64 -12.96 -3.39
C GLN A 53 1.80 -12.52 -2.19
N ASN A 54 2.44 -12.21 -1.06
CA ASN A 54 1.80 -11.69 0.15
C ASN A 54 2.22 -10.24 0.41
N PRO A 55 1.64 -9.25 -0.32
CA PRO A 55 1.99 -7.84 -0.17
C PRO A 55 1.62 -7.31 1.23
N THR A 56 2.35 -6.31 1.71
CA THR A 56 1.89 -5.56 2.88
C THR A 56 0.59 -4.79 2.58
N PRO A 57 -0.24 -4.49 3.59
CA PRO A 57 -1.43 -3.65 3.39
C PRO A 57 -1.08 -2.32 2.70
N LEU A 58 0.02 -1.69 3.13
CA LEU A 58 0.52 -0.46 2.50
C LEU A 58 0.82 -0.62 1.01
N LEU A 59 1.45 -1.72 0.58
CA LEU A 59 1.69 -1.96 -0.83
C LEU A 59 0.37 -2.18 -1.61
N LYS A 60 -0.61 -2.82 -0.97
CA LYS A 60 -1.95 -2.98 -1.54
C LYS A 60 -2.63 -1.62 -1.73
N ASP A 61 -2.57 -0.75 -0.72
CA ASP A 61 -3.13 0.60 -0.78
C ASP A 61 -2.44 1.45 -1.85
N ILE A 62 -1.12 1.33 -2.02
CA ILE A 62 -0.39 1.96 -3.13
C ILE A 62 -0.94 1.48 -4.48
N GLY A 63 -1.15 0.17 -4.64
CA GLY A 63 -1.74 -0.41 -5.85
C GLY A 63 -3.14 0.10 -6.15
N VAL A 64 -3.99 0.22 -5.13
CA VAL A 64 -5.34 0.79 -5.24
C VAL A 64 -5.28 2.26 -5.69
N ASN A 65 -4.46 3.07 -5.03
CA ASN A 65 -4.31 4.49 -5.36
C ASN A 65 -3.80 4.69 -6.80
N LEU A 66 -2.79 3.93 -7.21
CA LEU A 66 -2.28 3.98 -8.58
C LEU A 66 -3.34 3.52 -9.60
N THR A 67 -4.15 2.50 -9.28
CA THR A 67 -5.25 2.07 -10.15
C THR A 67 -6.28 3.19 -10.34
N ILE A 68 -6.66 3.89 -9.27
CA ILE A 68 -7.59 5.03 -9.33
C ILE A 68 -6.97 6.19 -10.14
N ILE A 69 -5.67 6.43 -10.00
CA ILE A 69 -4.95 7.42 -10.81
C ILE A 69 -5.00 7.05 -12.30
N GLU A 70 -4.79 5.79 -12.68
CA GLU A 70 -4.88 5.36 -14.08
C GLU A 70 -6.31 5.52 -14.62
N LEU A 71 -7.33 5.16 -13.84
CA LEU A 71 -8.72 5.41 -14.20
C LEU A 71 -9.00 6.91 -14.41
N LYS A 72 -8.49 7.79 -13.53
CA LYS A 72 -8.60 9.25 -13.66
C LYS A 72 -7.87 9.79 -14.89
N LYS A 73 -6.66 9.28 -15.19
CA LYS A 73 -5.91 9.64 -16.40
C LYS A 73 -6.69 9.29 -17.67
N ARG A 74 -7.29 8.09 -17.72
CA ARG A 74 -8.15 7.68 -18.83
C ARG A 74 -9.35 8.60 -19.02
N ASN A 75 -9.89 9.15 -17.92
CA ASN A 75 -10.94 10.17 -17.91
C ASN A 75 -10.44 11.61 -18.17
N ASN A 76 -9.22 11.79 -18.67
CA ASN A 76 -8.62 13.10 -18.98
C ASN A 76 -8.56 14.08 -17.78
N PHE A 77 -8.42 13.55 -16.55
CA PHE A 77 -8.16 14.42 -15.41
C PHE A 77 -6.85 15.19 -15.61
N PRO A 78 -6.76 16.46 -15.17
CA PRO A 78 -5.54 17.24 -15.27
C PRO A 78 -4.37 16.53 -14.57
N LYS A 79 -3.25 16.40 -15.27
CA LYS A 79 -2.07 15.68 -14.74
C LYS A 79 -1.55 16.35 -13.47
N GLU A 80 -1.59 17.67 -13.44
CA GLU A 80 -1.17 18.49 -12.31
C GLU A 80 -1.94 18.16 -11.03
N ALA A 81 -3.23 17.78 -11.15
CA ALA A 81 -4.06 17.38 -10.03
C ALA A 81 -3.71 15.98 -9.49
N LEU A 82 -2.96 15.17 -10.25
CA LEU A 82 -2.55 13.82 -9.89
C LEU A 82 -1.09 13.73 -9.43
N ASN A 83 -0.25 14.71 -9.80
CA ASN A 83 1.19 14.70 -9.56
C ASN A 83 1.56 14.50 -8.07
N GLU A 84 0.92 15.22 -7.15
CA GLU A 84 1.21 15.09 -5.72
C GLU A 84 0.96 13.65 -5.21
N GLN A 85 -0.12 13.02 -5.69
CA GLN A 85 -0.45 11.65 -5.32
C GLN A 85 0.57 10.66 -5.90
N ILE A 86 0.97 10.85 -7.16
CA ILE A 86 2.01 10.04 -7.82
C ILE A 86 3.34 10.16 -7.07
N GLU A 87 3.80 11.39 -6.78
CA GLU A 87 5.06 11.62 -6.05
C GLU A 87 5.07 10.98 -4.65
N LYS A 88 3.91 10.99 -3.98
CA LYS A 88 3.73 10.31 -2.70
C LYS A 88 3.89 8.80 -2.85
N MET A 89 3.30 8.20 -3.89
CA MET A 89 3.44 6.77 -4.16
C MET A 89 4.89 6.41 -4.53
N ASP A 90 5.54 7.21 -5.36
CA ASP A 90 6.94 7.04 -5.76
C ASP A 90 7.87 7.05 -4.56
N THR A 91 7.67 8.01 -3.65
CA THR A 91 8.46 8.11 -2.43
C THR A 91 8.34 6.85 -1.57
N LEU A 92 7.14 6.25 -1.49
CA LEU A 92 6.92 5.02 -0.74
C LEU A 92 7.52 3.80 -1.46
N LEU A 93 7.33 3.68 -2.77
CA LEU A 93 7.88 2.61 -3.59
C LEU A 93 9.41 2.64 -3.59
N LEU A 94 10.04 3.82 -3.67
CA LEU A 94 11.48 3.99 -3.54
C LEU A 94 11.98 3.54 -2.16
N LYS A 95 11.24 3.85 -1.08
CA LYS A 95 11.58 3.35 0.26
C LYS A 95 11.48 1.82 0.34
N MET A 96 10.50 1.22 -0.33
CA MET A 96 10.36 -0.24 -0.42
C MET A 96 11.48 -0.89 -1.25
N ALA A 97 11.82 -0.30 -2.41
CA ALA A 97 12.92 -0.75 -3.26
C ALA A 97 14.27 -0.72 -2.52
N ASN A 98 14.48 0.33 -1.70
CA ASN A 98 15.64 0.47 -0.84
C ASN A 98 15.55 -0.35 0.47
N LYS A 99 14.56 -1.23 0.61
CA LYS A 99 14.34 -2.09 1.80
C LYS A 99 14.18 -1.32 3.12
N LYS A 100 13.84 -0.02 3.06
CA LYS A 100 13.53 0.82 4.23
C LYS A 100 12.09 0.58 4.73
N LEU A 101 11.21 0.14 3.84
CA LEU A 101 9.85 -0.31 4.14
C LEU A 101 9.64 -1.73 3.61
N PRO A 102 8.95 -2.62 4.35
CA PRO A 102 8.65 -3.95 3.86
C PRO A 102 7.59 -3.90 2.76
N SER A 103 7.84 -4.59 1.65
CA SER A 103 6.87 -4.79 0.56
C SER A 103 6.05 -6.07 0.72
N GLN A 104 6.54 -7.03 1.50
CA GLN A 104 5.87 -8.30 1.77
C GLN A 104 5.73 -8.54 3.28
N ILE A 105 4.69 -9.24 3.68
CA ILE A 105 4.55 -9.75 5.03
C ILE A 105 5.44 -10.99 5.15
N GLU A 106 6.42 -10.94 6.05
CA GLU A 106 7.23 -12.11 6.40
C GLU A 106 6.47 -12.95 7.44
N ASP A 107 6.22 -14.22 7.13
CA ASP A 107 5.77 -15.21 8.12
C ASP A 107 6.97 -15.62 8.97
N ASP A 108 7.38 -14.77 9.89
CA ASP A 108 8.45 -15.08 10.82
C ASP A 108 7.87 -15.85 12.02
N SER A 109 7.28 -17.01 11.73
CA SER A 109 6.68 -17.92 12.70
C SER A 109 7.72 -18.71 13.50
N ALA A 110 9.01 -18.56 13.17
CA ALA A 110 10.08 -19.08 13.99
C ALA A 110 10.14 -18.26 15.29
N PRO A 111 9.94 -18.87 16.48
CA PRO A 111 10.10 -18.15 17.72
C PRO A 111 11.53 -17.62 17.81
N ARG A 112 11.70 -16.31 17.62
CA ARG A 112 12.97 -15.65 17.86
C ARG A 112 13.28 -15.84 19.34
N LEU A 113 14.43 -16.45 19.66
CA LEU A 113 15.01 -16.49 21.01
C LEU A 113 15.40 -15.06 21.39
N GLY A 114 14.41 -14.20 21.66
CA GLY A 114 14.60 -12.85 22.13
C GLY A 114 15.23 -12.92 23.51
N ILE A 115 16.39 -12.28 23.67
CA ILE A 115 16.89 -11.92 25.00
C ILE A 115 15.74 -11.14 25.66
N ARG A 116 15.14 -11.71 26.71
CA ARG A 116 13.99 -11.12 27.39
C ARG A 116 14.38 -9.68 27.78
N ALA A 117 13.62 -8.70 27.30
CA ALA A 117 13.84 -7.28 27.61
C ALA A 117 13.78 -7.00 29.13
N PHE A 118 13.15 -7.90 29.88
CA PHE A 118 13.13 -7.89 31.33
C PHE A 118 14.03 -9.00 31.88
N ARG A 119 15.27 -8.63 32.21
CA ARG A 119 16.05 -9.38 33.20
C ARG A 119 15.51 -8.98 34.57
N HIS A 120 14.69 -9.83 35.18
CA HIS A 120 14.48 -9.75 36.62
C HIS A 120 15.82 -10.07 37.30
N SER A 121 16.59 -9.05 37.67
CA SER A 121 17.68 -9.26 38.60
C SER A 121 17.07 -9.39 39.99
N GLU A 122 17.27 -10.53 40.65
CA GLU A 122 16.91 -10.73 42.07
C GLU A 122 17.71 -9.82 43.04
N LYS A 123 18.52 -8.90 42.51
CA LYS A 123 19.19 -7.89 43.33
C LYS A 123 18.17 -6.85 43.79
N LYS A 124 17.90 -6.85 45.10
CA LYS A 124 17.25 -5.72 45.78
C LYS A 124 18.00 -4.43 45.45
N MET A 125 17.26 -3.43 44.99
CA MET A 125 17.75 -2.05 44.83
C MET A 125 18.09 -1.51 46.22
N ASP A 126 19.36 -1.16 46.49
CA ASP A 126 19.74 -0.52 47.76
C ASP A 126 19.46 0.99 47.64
N LEU A 127 18.46 1.46 48.40
CA LEU A 127 17.91 2.82 48.29
C LEU A 127 18.59 3.82 49.25
N LYS A 128 19.75 3.47 49.82
CA LYS A 128 20.41 4.27 50.88
C LYS A 128 20.85 5.66 50.43
N ASP A 129 21.06 5.87 49.14
CA ASP A 129 21.59 7.13 48.61
C ASP A 129 20.53 7.99 47.90
N LEU A 130 19.24 7.63 48.00
CA LEU A 130 18.15 8.31 47.26
C LEU A 130 17.56 9.54 47.97
N ASN A 131 18.06 9.90 49.16
CA ASN A 131 17.74 11.15 49.81
C ASN A 131 19.04 11.87 50.21
N GLY A 132 19.59 12.65 49.28
CA GLY A 132 20.52 13.74 49.55
C GLY A 132 19.81 15.07 49.32
#